data_AF-A0A972GYK3-F1
#
_entry.id   AF-A0A972GYK3-F1
#
_cell.length_a   1.000
_cell.length_b   1.000
_cell.length_c   1.000
_cell.angle_alpha   90.00
_cell.angle_beta   90.00
_cell.angle_gamma   90.00
#
_symmetry.space_group_name_H-M   'P 1'
#
loop_
_entity.id
_entity.type
_entity.pdbx_description
1 polymer ?
#
loop_
_entity_poly.entity_id
_entity_poly.type
_entity_poly.pdbx_seq_one_letter_code
_entity_poly.pdbx_strand_id
1 'polypeptide(L)'
;MSTDHTHPRLPLLYLLIFIYILFSSNAYALEKDKETPLTIQADNADIDNKGEVSTYQGNVKITQGSLLISADRLVINHPQGKIRSITAKGTPARYQYQAKPQASPVMAQAQTIVYVTRKDQVTLTGDAFLQQNKNQFNSEKIIYDIKKDHVQAYGAPAGKQIQITITPNTP
;
A
#
# COMPACT_ATOMS: atom_id res chain seq x y z
N MET A 1 58.73 42.81 -31.72
CA MET A 1 58.36 42.28 -30.40
C MET A 1 56.90 42.66 -30.15
N SER A 2 55.97 41.81 -30.59
CA SER A 2 54.54 41.80 -30.21
C SER A 2 54.00 40.47 -30.70
N THR A 3 53.62 39.60 -29.77
CA THR A 3 53.18 38.22 -30.02
C THR A 3 51.69 38.18 -30.39
N ASP A 4 51.40 37.55 -31.51
CA ASP A 4 50.06 37.24 -32.03
C ASP A 4 49.41 36.05 -31.28
N HIS A 5 48.09 36.03 -31.26
CA HIS A 5 47.19 35.16 -30.52
C HIS A 5 47.12 33.74 -31.09
N THR A 6 47.20 32.72 -30.23
CA THR A 6 46.61 31.41 -30.49
C THR A 6 45.95 30.85 -29.21
N HIS A 7 44.62 30.93 -29.12
CA HIS A 7 43.85 30.21 -28.09
C HIS A 7 43.51 28.81 -28.61
N PRO A 8 43.92 27.71 -27.94
CA PRO A 8 43.54 26.37 -28.35
C PRO A 8 42.04 26.14 -28.08
N ARG A 9 41.29 25.83 -29.14
CA ARG A 9 39.85 25.48 -29.10
C ARG A 9 39.67 24.08 -28.50
N LEU A 10 39.73 23.96 -27.17
CA LEU A 10 39.53 22.70 -26.46
C LEU A 10 38.42 22.64 -25.37
N PRO A 11 37.31 23.42 -25.39
CA PRO A 11 36.25 23.24 -24.39
C PRO A 11 35.07 22.35 -24.85
N LEU A 12 34.93 22.03 -26.14
CA LEU A 12 33.67 21.44 -26.66
C LEU A 12 33.54 19.93 -26.44
N LEU A 13 34.66 19.19 -26.40
CA LEU A 13 34.63 17.72 -26.22
C LEU A 13 34.37 17.31 -24.76
N TYR A 14 34.86 18.09 -23.79
CA TYR A 14 34.62 17.85 -22.36
C TYR A 14 33.19 18.22 -21.93
N LEU A 15 32.54 19.15 -22.65
CA LEU A 15 31.13 19.52 -22.39
C LEU A 15 30.16 18.39 -22.74
N LEU A 16 30.48 17.55 -23.72
CA LEU A 16 29.64 16.41 -24.14
C LEU A 16 29.71 15.21 -23.18
N ILE A 17 30.83 15.02 -22.46
CA ILE A 17 30.98 13.93 -21.48
C ILE A 17 30.27 14.26 -20.15
N PHE A 18 30.15 15.55 -19.80
CA PHE A 18 29.45 15.96 -18.57
C PHE A 18 27.91 15.81 -18.67
N ILE A 19 27.35 15.88 -19.88
CA ILE A 19 25.90 15.76 -20.11
C ILE A 19 25.40 14.30 -20.06
N TYR A 20 26.27 13.30 -20.20
CA TYR A 20 25.87 11.88 -20.20
C TYR A 20 25.68 11.28 -18.78
N ILE A 21 26.16 11.95 -17.72
CA ILE A 21 26.08 11.43 -16.35
C ILE A 21 24.75 11.79 -15.65
N LEU A 22 23.93 12.68 -16.24
CA LEU A 22 22.69 13.15 -15.60
C LEU A 22 21.43 12.33 -15.92
N PHE A 23 21.53 11.25 -16.70
CA PHE A 23 20.34 10.52 -17.18
C PHE A 23 20.04 9.17 -16.51
N SER A 24 20.76 8.78 -15.47
CA SER A 24 20.64 7.43 -14.91
C SER A 24 20.35 7.40 -13.41
N SER A 25 19.20 7.93 -13.00
CA SER A 25 18.60 7.57 -11.70
C SER A 25 17.12 7.90 -11.64
N ASN A 26 16.33 7.36 -12.57
CA ASN A 26 14.94 7.00 -12.26
C ASN A 26 14.98 5.76 -11.33
N ALA A 27 15.47 5.96 -10.11
CA ALA A 27 15.33 4.97 -9.05
C ALA A 27 13.85 4.98 -8.66
N TYR A 28 13.11 4.01 -9.19
CA TYR A 28 11.78 3.66 -8.76
C TYR A 28 11.78 3.61 -7.22
N ALA A 29 11.06 4.52 -6.59
CA ALA A 29 10.78 4.46 -5.17
C ALA A 29 9.84 3.27 -4.93
N LEU A 30 10.41 2.06 -4.87
CA LEU A 30 9.74 0.89 -4.36
C LEU A 30 9.33 1.23 -2.91
N GLU A 31 8.06 1.03 -2.57
CA GLU A 31 7.49 1.41 -1.28
C GLU A 31 8.33 0.86 -0.13
N LYS A 32 9.11 1.73 0.53
CA LYS A 32 10.09 1.40 1.57
C LYS A 32 9.55 0.49 2.68
N ASP A 33 8.25 0.57 2.95
CA ASP A 33 7.58 -0.26 3.94
C ASP A 33 7.60 -1.75 3.60
N LYS A 34 7.53 -2.14 2.32
CA LYS A 34 7.57 -3.56 1.91
C LYS A 34 8.91 -4.24 2.23
N GLU A 35 9.97 -3.44 2.43
CA GLU A 35 11.30 -3.92 2.82
C GLU A 35 11.46 -4.04 4.35
N THR A 36 10.53 -3.47 5.13
CA THR A 36 10.57 -3.56 6.59
C THR A 36 10.05 -4.92 7.08
N PRO A 37 10.49 -5.39 8.26
CA PRO A 37 10.00 -6.62 8.85
C PRO A 37 8.49 -6.60 9.10
N LEU A 38 7.80 -7.68 8.70
CA LEU A 38 6.42 -7.93 9.07
C LEU A 38 6.36 -8.53 10.48
N THR A 39 5.76 -7.81 11.42
CA THR A 39 5.54 -8.30 12.79
C THR A 39 4.07 -8.66 12.97
N ILE A 40 3.80 -9.81 13.58
CA ILE A 40 2.44 -10.28 13.90
C ILE A 40 2.40 -10.62 15.39
N GLN A 41 1.45 -10.03 16.10
CA GLN A 41 1.15 -10.31 17.51
C GLN A 41 -0.26 -10.89 17.59
N ALA A 42 -0.46 -11.93 18.40
CA ALA A 42 -1.75 -12.59 18.61
C ALA A 42 -1.69 -13.45 19.89
N ASP A 43 -2.85 -13.86 20.40
CA ASP A 43 -2.93 -14.77 21.54
C ASP A 43 -2.52 -16.19 21.15
N ASN A 44 -2.84 -16.62 19.93
CA ASN A 44 -2.54 -17.94 19.40
C ASN A 44 -2.08 -17.89 17.94
N ALA A 45 -1.23 -18.85 17.55
CA ALA A 45 -0.78 -19.05 16.18
C ALA A 45 -0.78 -20.54 15.82
N ASP A 46 -1.25 -20.85 14.61
CA ASP A 46 -1.20 -22.17 13.98
C ASP A 46 -0.52 -22.02 12.61
N ILE A 47 0.61 -22.68 12.42
CA ILE A 47 1.49 -22.48 11.26
C ILE A 47 1.68 -23.82 10.57
N ASP A 48 1.06 -23.98 9.40
CA ASP A 48 1.21 -25.14 8.54
C ASP A 48 2.07 -24.77 7.32
N ASN A 49 3.38 -25.01 7.43
CA ASN A 49 4.31 -24.78 6.34
C ASN A 49 4.14 -25.77 5.17
N LYS A 50 3.55 -26.95 5.40
CA LYS A 50 3.29 -27.92 4.32
C LYS A 50 2.02 -27.55 3.56
N GLY A 51 0.99 -27.11 4.28
CA GLY A 51 -0.22 -26.52 3.72
C GLY A 51 -0.03 -25.11 3.19
N GLU A 52 1.11 -24.47 3.48
CA GLU A 52 1.46 -23.11 3.07
C GLU A 52 0.49 -22.04 3.61
N VAL A 53 -0.01 -22.25 4.84
CA VAL A 53 -1.00 -21.39 5.51
C VAL A 53 -0.59 -21.15 6.97
N SER A 54 -0.73 -19.91 7.42
CA SER A 54 -0.61 -19.54 8.84
C SER A 54 -1.88 -18.86 9.32
N THR A 55 -2.38 -19.26 10.48
CA THR A 55 -3.54 -18.69 11.15
C THR A 55 -3.12 -18.06 12.48
N TYR A 56 -3.62 -16.86 12.77
CA TYR A 56 -3.43 -16.17 14.04
C TYR A 56 -4.80 -15.81 14.61
N GLN A 57 -4.97 -15.92 15.92
CA GLN A 57 -6.26 -15.74 16.58
C GLN A 57 -6.11 -15.04 17.92
N GLY A 58 -7.03 -14.11 18.19
CA GLY A 58 -7.09 -13.34 19.43
C GLY A 58 -6.18 -12.12 19.38
N ASN A 59 -6.77 -10.93 19.56
CA ASN A 59 -6.07 -9.64 19.63
C ASN A 59 -5.00 -9.45 18.54
N VAL A 60 -5.31 -9.84 17.29
CA VAL A 60 -4.31 -9.88 16.24
C VAL A 60 -3.91 -8.46 15.83
N LYS A 61 -2.61 -8.20 15.81
CA LYS A 61 -2.02 -6.95 15.32
C LYS A 61 -0.86 -7.24 14.37
N ILE A 62 -0.90 -6.63 13.20
CA ILE A 62 0.18 -6.67 12.21
C ILE A 62 0.79 -5.29 12.09
N THR A 63 2.12 -5.23 12.00
CA THR A 63 2.84 -4.01 11.67
C THR A 63 3.92 -4.27 10.63
N GLN A 64 4.00 -3.43 9.59
CA GLN A 64 5.07 -3.43 8.60
C GLN A 64 5.32 -2.00 8.11
N GLY A 65 6.36 -1.35 8.63
CA GLY A 65 6.61 0.06 8.34
C GLY A 65 5.42 0.91 8.82
N SER A 66 4.75 1.62 7.92
CA SER A 66 3.52 2.37 8.21
C SER A 66 2.24 1.54 8.19
N LEU A 67 2.28 0.29 7.72
CA LEU A 67 1.11 -0.59 7.66
C LEU A 67 0.73 -1.06 9.07
N LEU A 68 -0.53 -0.86 9.44
CA LEU A 68 -1.17 -1.47 10.61
C LEU A 68 -2.43 -2.23 10.20
N ILE A 69 -2.57 -3.44 10.72
CA ILE A 69 -3.81 -4.21 10.63
C ILE A 69 -4.17 -4.72 12.02
N SER A 70 -5.45 -4.61 12.41
CA SER A 70 -5.96 -5.26 13.63
C SER A 70 -7.23 -6.06 13.34
N ALA A 71 -7.36 -7.22 13.99
CA ALA A 71 -8.42 -8.17 13.73
C ALA A 71 -8.57 -9.18 14.88
N ASP A 72 -9.68 -9.92 14.89
CA ASP A 72 -9.86 -11.03 15.81
C ASP A 72 -9.17 -12.29 15.29
N ARG A 73 -9.19 -12.50 13.96
CA ARG A 73 -8.53 -13.63 13.27
C ARG A 73 -7.80 -13.16 12.02
N LEU A 74 -6.65 -13.76 11.77
CA LEU A 74 -5.86 -13.55 10.57
C LEU A 74 -5.49 -14.88 9.91
N VAL A 75 -5.60 -14.97 8.60
CA VAL A 75 -5.11 -16.10 7.80
C VAL A 75 -4.19 -15.58 6.71
N ILE A 76 -2.98 -16.11 6.64
CA ILE A 76 -1.97 -15.80 5.63
C ILE A 76 -1.78 -17.04 4.76
N ASN A 77 -2.02 -16.90 3.45
CA ASN A 77 -1.61 -17.90 2.47
C ASN A 77 -0.25 -17.51 1.91
N HIS A 78 0.75 -18.38 2.05
CA HIS A 78 2.15 -18.08 1.71
C HIS A 78 2.80 -19.17 0.85
N PRO A 79 2.24 -19.50 -0.34
CA PRO A 79 2.79 -20.54 -1.19
C PRO A 79 4.27 -20.30 -1.51
N GLN A 80 5.08 -21.36 -1.39
CA GLN A 80 6.52 -21.33 -1.58
C GLN A 80 7.22 -20.31 -0.65
N GLY A 81 6.68 -20.10 0.54
CA GLY A 81 7.16 -19.12 1.53
C GLY A 81 6.90 -17.66 1.14
N LYS A 82 6.10 -17.39 0.09
CA LYS A 82 5.78 -16.04 -0.37
C LYS A 82 4.33 -15.68 -0.08
N ILE A 83 4.11 -14.61 0.67
CA ILE A 83 2.76 -14.12 0.99
C ILE A 83 1.99 -13.82 -0.31
N ARG A 84 0.91 -14.57 -0.53
CA ARG A 84 -0.02 -14.40 -1.66
C ARG A 84 -1.26 -13.62 -1.25
N SER A 85 -1.79 -13.90 -0.07
CA SER A 85 -2.96 -13.20 0.45
C SER A 85 -2.99 -13.19 1.96
N ILE A 86 -3.56 -12.12 2.51
CA ILE A 86 -3.83 -11.95 3.94
C ILE A 86 -5.34 -11.72 4.08
N THR A 87 -5.99 -12.52 4.94
CA THR A 87 -7.42 -12.38 5.27
C THR A 87 -7.55 -12.06 6.75
N ALA A 88 -7.99 -10.86 7.07
CA ALA A 88 -8.26 -10.39 8.41
C ALA A 88 -9.79 -10.36 8.64
N LYS A 89 -10.26 -10.94 9.74
CA LYS A 89 -11.67 -10.95 10.14
C LYS A 89 -11.81 -10.40 11.55
N GLY A 90 -12.83 -9.57 11.77
CA GLY A 90 -13.17 -9.12 13.11
C GLY A 90 -14.42 -8.25 13.15
N THR A 91 -14.71 -7.67 14.30
CA THR A 91 -15.89 -6.84 14.52
C THR A 91 -15.57 -5.42 15.01
N PRO A 92 -14.98 -4.53 14.18
CA PRO A 92 -14.49 -4.77 12.83
C PRO A 92 -12.99 -5.10 12.78
N ALA A 93 -12.54 -5.72 11.69
CA ALA A 93 -11.13 -5.66 11.31
C ALA A 93 -10.79 -4.25 10.80
N ARG A 94 -9.56 -3.79 11.04
CA ARG A 94 -9.07 -2.46 10.65
C ARG A 94 -7.77 -2.55 9.88
N TYR A 95 -7.60 -1.63 8.94
CA TYR A 95 -6.41 -1.45 8.11
C TYR A 95 -6.05 0.04 8.10
N GLN A 96 -4.76 0.34 8.25
CA GLN A 96 -4.22 1.68 8.12
C GLN A 96 -2.90 1.63 7.36
N TYR A 97 -2.71 2.53 6.41
CA TYR A 97 -1.47 2.67 5.66
C TYR A 97 -1.14 4.13 5.42
N GLN A 98 0.13 4.50 5.52
CA GLN A 98 0.57 5.88 5.34
C GLN A 98 1.82 5.93 4.46
N ALA A 99 1.65 6.26 3.18
CA ALA A 99 2.73 6.22 2.20
C ALA A 99 3.96 7.08 2.58
N LYS A 100 3.76 8.21 3.28
CA LYS A 100 4.81 9.12 3.74
C LYS A 100 4.38 9.83 5.04
N PRO A 101 5.32 10.25 5.92
CA PRO A 101 4.99 10.85 7.21
C PRO A 101 4.05 12.08 7.17
N GLN A 102 4.08 12.85 6.08
CA GLN A 102 3.24 14.03 5.89
C GLN A 102 1.93 13.75 5.12
N ALA A 103 1.76 12.53 4.60
CA ALA A 103 0.54 12.14 3.88
C ALA A 103 -0.58 11.79 4.87
N SER A 104 -1.82 12.06 4.49
CA SER A 104 -2.97 11.54 5.23
C SER A 104 -3.00 10.02 5.12
N PRO A 105 -3.24 9.28 6.22
CA PRO A 105 -3.33 7.83 6.16
C PRO A 105 -4.58 7.39 5.38
N VAL A 106 -4.46 6.29 4.66
CA VAL A 106 -5.60 5.51 4.19
C VAL A 106 -6.07 4.67 5.37
N MET A 107 -7.34 4.79 5.75
CA MET A 107 -7.94 4.04 6.84
C MET A 107 -9.10 3.22 6.30
N ALA A 108 -9.19 1.96 6.69
CA ALA A 108 -10.27 1.07 6.31
C ALA A 108 -10.73 0.21 7.48
N GLN A 109 -12.02 -0.12 7.49
CA GLN A 109 -12.59 -1.08 8.41
C GLN A 109 -13.70 -1.88 7.72
N ALA A 110 -13.81 -3.15 8.08
CA ALA A 110 -14.86 -4.04 7.59
C ALA A 110 -14.92 -5.29 8.47
N GLN A 111 -15.97 -6.09 8.32
CA GLN A 111 -16.02 -7.42 8.96
C GLN A 111 -14.91 -8.34 8.43
N THR A 112 -14.62 -8.26 7.12
CA THR A 112 -13.52 -8.98 6.47
C THR A 112 -12.70 -8.04 5.59
N ILE A 113 -11.37 -8.09 5.75
CA ILE A 113 -10.39 -7.40 4.91
C ILE A 113 -9.51 -8.46 4.25
N VAL A 114 -9.46 -8.47 2.92
CA VAL A 114 -8.59 -9.37 2.14
C VAL A 114 -7.60 -8.54 1.33
N TYR A 115 -6.31 -8.75 1.56
CA TYR A 115 -5.24 -8.21 0.73
C TYR A 115 -4.66 -9.29 -0.17
N VAL A 116 -4.54 -9.01 -1.48
CA VAL A 116 -3.91 -9.89 -2.47
C VAL A 116 -2.67 -9.22 -3.04
N THR A 117 -1.50 -9.74 -2.67
CA THR A 117 -0.19 -9.10 -2.96
C THR A 117 0.05 -8.94 -4.47
N ARG A 118 -0.20 -10.00 -5.26
CA ARG A 118 0.01 -9.97 -6.72
C ARG A 118 -0.83 -8.93 -7.46
N LYS A 119 -1.96 -8.51 -6.88
CA LYS A 119 -2.86 -7.51 -7.47
C LYS A 119 -2.69 -6.13 -6.81
N ASP A 120 -1.91 -6.04 -5.73
CA ASP A 120 -1.89 -4.88 -4.83
C ASP A 120 -3.31 -4.38 -4.50
N GLN A 121 -4.22 -5.33 -4.21
CA GLN A 121 -5.64 -5.06 -4.05
C GLN A 121 -6.12 -5.39 -2.65
N VAL A 122 -6.82 -4.46 -2.01
CA VAL A 122 -7.53 -4.65 -0.75
C VAL A 122 -9.04 -4.76 -1.04
N THR A 123 -9.68 -5.77 -0.48
CA THR A 123 -11.12 -5.96 -0.55
C THR A 123 -11.71 -5.92 0.85
N LEU A 124 -12.64 -5.00 1.06
CA LEU A 124 -13.39 -4.79 2.29
C LEU A 124 -14.79 -5.37 2.08
N THR A 125 -15.30 -6.16 3.03
CA THR A 125 -16.64 -6.76 2.91
C THR A 125 -17.33 -6.84 4.27
N GLY A 126 -18.61 -6.49 4.30
CA GLY A 126 -19.44 -6.37 5.50
C GLY A 126 -19.17 -5.04 6.21
N ASP A 127 -20.14 -4.13 6.18
CA ASP A 127 -20.06 -2.77 6.74
C ASP A 127 -18.75 -2.05 6.36
N ALA A 128 -18.38 -2.16 5.09
CA ALA A 128 -17.10 -1.68 4.60
C ALA A 128 -17.04 -0.15 4.61
N PHE A 129 -16.00 0.37 5.25
CA PHE A 129 -15.65 1.78 5.27
C PHE A 129 -14.20 1.97 4.81
N LEU A 130 -14.00 2.97 3.96
CA LEU A 130 -12.70 3.44 3.52
C LEU A 130 -12.66 4.96 3.64
N GLN A 131 -11.62 5.49 4.25
CA GLN A 131 -11.29 6.91 4.25
C GLN A 131 -9.93 7.11 3.59
N GLN A 132 -9.91 8.01 2.63
CA GLN A 132 -8.70 8.44 1.95
C GLN A 132 -8.71 9.96 1.87
N ASN A 133 -7.69 10.59 2.45
CA ASN A 133 -7.67 12.04 2.65
C ASN A 133 -8.94 12.49 3.41
N LYS A 134 -9.73 13.38 2.80
CA LYS A 134 -11.01 13.86 3.32
C LYS A 134 -12.22 13.15 2.70
N ASN A 135 -11.99 12.15 1.85
CA ASN A 135 -13.04 11.39 1.18
C ASN A 135 -13.37 10.15 2.00
N GLN A 136 -14.66 9.84 2.11
CA GLN A 136 -15.17 8.69 2.84
C GLN A 136 -16.09 7.87 1.94
N PHE A 137 -15.98 6.55 2.04
CA PHE A 137 -16.75 5.58 1.29
C PHE A 137 -17.35 4.58 2.27
N ASN A 138 -18.67 4.39 2.20
CA ASN A 138 -19.44 3.43 3.01
C ASN A 138 -20.25 2.54 2.06
N SER A 139 -20.04 1.23 2.16
CA SER A 139 -20.65 0.26 1.24
C SER A 139 -20.70 -1.15 1.84
N GLU A 140 -21.44 -2.07 1.22
CA GLU A 140 -21.36 -3.49 1.58
C GLU A 140 -20.00 -4.08 1.21
N LYS A 141 -19.47 -3.71 0.04
CA LYS A 141 -18.15 -4.13 -0.45
C LYS A 141 -17.40 -2.96 -1.06
N ILE A 142 -16.12 -2.85 -0.75
CA ILE A 142 -15.19 -1.90 -1.38
C ILE A 142 -13.97 -2.67 -1.90
N ILE A 143 -13.54 -2.37 -3.11
CA ILE A 143 -12.29 -2.85 -3.70
C ILE A 143 -11.38 -1.65 -3.93
N TYR A 144 -10.17 -1.70 -3.36
CA TYR A 144 -9.13 -0.68 -3.55
C TYR A 144 -7.92 -1.30 -4.24
N ASP A 145 -7.60 -0.81 -5.45
CA ASP A 145 -6.35 -1.09 -6.16
C ASP A 145 -5.33 -0.03 -5.74
N ILE A 146 -4.37 -0.42 -4.89
CA ILE A 146 -3.40 0.49 -4.26
C ILE A 146 -2.52 1.15 -5.32
N LYS A 147 -2.08 0.39 -6.32
CA LYS A 147 -1.17 0.88 -7.36
C LYS A 147 -1.81 1.91 -8.27
N LYS A 148 -3.08 1.71 -8.61
CA LYS A 148 -3.83 2.61 -9.49
C LYS A 148 -4.57 3.71 -8.75
N ASP A 149 -4.51 3.70 -7.43
CA ASP A 149 -5.29 4.56 -6.56
C ASP A 149 -6.79 4.58 -6.92
N HIS A 150 -7.35 3.39 -7.19
CA HIS A 150 -8.69 3.23 -7.74
C HIS A 150 -9.62 2.51 -6.77
N VAL A 151 -10.73 3.15 -6.42
CA VAL A 151 -11.74 2.65 -5.48
C VAL A 151 -13.02 2.28 -6.23
N GLN A 152 -13.51 1.07 -6.01
CA GLN A 152 -14.82 0.60 -6.47
C GLN A 152 -15.67 0.22 -5.27
N ALA A 153 -16.88 0.78 -5.17
CA ALA A 153 -17.83 0.49 -4.10
C ALA A 153 -19.07 -0.22 -4.68
N TYR A 154 -19.60 -1.19 -3.94
CA TYR A 154 -20.75 -2.00 -4.33
C TYR A 154 -21.75 -2.10 -3.16
N GLY A 155 -23.01 -1.78 -3.42
CA GLY A 155 -24.10 -1.93 -2.47
C GLY A 155 -24.47 -3.40 -2.23
N ALA A 156 -25.32 -3.64 -1.23
CA ALA A 156 -25.83 -4.98 -0.96
C ALA A 156 -26.86 -5.40 -2.02
N PRO A 157 -27.00 -6.70 -2.34
CA PRO A 157 -28.01 -7.20 -3.28
C PRO A 157 -29.46 -6.78 -2.95
N ALA A 158 -29.73 -6.48 -1.68
CA ALA A 158 -31.04 -6.05 -1.17
C ALA A 158 -31.26 -4.52 -1.20
N GLY A 159 -30.51 -3.76 -2.01
CA GLY A 159 -30.78 -2.34 -2.26
C GLY A 159 -30.25 -1.36 -1.20
N LYS A 160 -29.29 -1.76 -0.35
CA LYS A 160 -28.56 -0.79 0.47
C LYS A 160 -27.78 0.15 -0.45
N GLN A 161 -28.08 1.45 -0.34
CA GLN A 161 -27.41 2.50 -1.10
C GLN A 161 -25.94 2.64 -0.65
N ILE A 162 -25.08 2.99 -1.59
CA ILE A 162 -23.69 3.36 -1.32
C ILE A 162 -23.68 4.82 -0.86
N GLN A 163 -22.92 5.13 0.18
CA GLN A 163 -22.71 6.51 0.61
C GLN A 163 -21.25 6.89 0.36
N ILE A 164 -21.04 7.99 -0.36
CA ILE A 164 -19.72 8.55 -0.63
C ILE A 164 -19.75 10.03 -0.24
N THR A 165 -18.82 10.46 0.60
CA THR A 165 -18.64 11.85 0.99
C THR A 165 -17.31 12.34 0.43
N ILE A 166 -17.37 13.31 -0.48
CA ILE A 166 -16.20 13.96 -1.07
C ILE A 166 -16.11 15.35 -0.45
N THR A 167 -15.01 15.64 0.24
CA THR A 167 -14.79 16.96 0.82
C THR A 167 -13.97 17.81 -0.15
N PRO A 168 -14.52 18.94 -0.65
CA PRO A 168 -13.76 19.84 -1.51
C PRO A 168 -12.53 20.40 -0.79
N ASN A 169 -11.45 20.64 -1.54
CA ASN A 169 -10.41 21.54 -1.07
C ASN A 169 -10.87 22.96 -1.40
N THR A 170 -11.36 23.69 -0.39
CA THR A 170 -11.52 25.15 -0.50
C THR A 170 -10.14 25.79 -0.61
N PRO A 171 -9.93 26.72 -1.56
CA PRO A 171 -8.68 27.45 -1.73
C PRO A 171 -8.35 28.34 -0.54
#